data_AF-A0A1V5N4K5-F1
#
_entry.id   AF-A0A1V5N4K5-F1
#
_cell.length_a   1.000
_cell.length_b   1.000
_cell.length_c   1.000
_cell.angle_alpha   90.00
_cell.angle_beta   90.00
_cell.angle_gamma   90.00
#
_symmetry.space_group_name_H-M   'P 1'
#
loop_
_entity.id
_entity.type
_entity.pdbx_description
1 polymer ?
#
loop_
_entity_poly.entity_id
_entity_poly.type
_entity_poly.pdbx_seq_one_letter_code
_entity_poly.pdbx_strand_id
1 'polypeptide(L)' 'MIFYPNPASEVLNIELNGASEGSLKLNNILGQTLISDVFSSAKSIVKINWDISHLSKGIYCLEFETSKGKITRKVIIF' A
#
# COMPACT_ATOMS: atom_id res chain seq x y z
N MET A 1 8.54 1.35 5.55
CA MET A 1 7.37 1.77 4.74
C MET A 1 6.74 2.96 5.42
N ILE A 2 6.58 4.05 4.68
CA ILE A 2 5.84 5.25 5.09
C ILE A 2 4.69 5.39 4.10
N PHE A 3 3.50 5.78 4.56
CA PHE A 3 2.36 6.03 3.69
C PHE A 3 1.61 7.27 4.15
N TYR A 4 1.11 8.04 3.19
CA TYR A 4 0.44 9.31 3.46
C TYR A 4 -0.47 9.73 2.30
N PRO A 5 -1.51 10.54 2.60
CA PRO A 5 -2.00 10.85 3.94
C PRO A 5 -2.65 9.63 4.62
N ASN A 6 -2.85 9.69 5.93
CA ASN A 6 -3.67 8.75 6.66
C ASN A 6 -4.38 9.52 7.79
N PRO A 7 -5.69 9.83 7.66
CA PRO A 7 -6.60 9.28 6.65
C PRO A 7 -6.39 9.82 5.22
N ALA A 8 -6.79 9.05 4.20
CA ALA A 8 -6.69 9.40 2.78
C ALA A 8 -8.06 9.47 2.09
N SER A 9 -8.17 10.20 0.97
CA SER A 9 -9.44 10.39 0.23
C SER A 9 -9.32 10.00 -1.25
N GLU A 10 -8.36 10.57 -1.96
CA GLU A 10 -8.25 10.39 -3.42
C GLU A 10 -7.00 9.60 -3.81
N VAL A 11 -5.89 9.90 -3.15
CA VAL A 11 -4.58 9.37 -3.51
C VAL A 11 -3.87 8.89 -2.26
N LEU A 12 -3.36 7.66 -2.29
CA LEU A 12 -2.48 7.11 -1.26
C LEU A 12 -1.05 7.01 -1.81
N ASN A 13 -0.13 7.74 -1.18
CA ASN A 13 1.29 7.68 -1.49
C ASN A 13 1.97 6.67 -0.56
N ILE A 14 2.84 5.84 -1.12
CA ILE A 14 3.57 4.81 -0.39
C ILE A 14 5.06 4.94 -0.75
N GLU A 15 5.90 5.03 0.28
CA GLU A 15 7.35 5.06 0.15
C GLU A 15 7.97 3.84 0.83
N LEU A 16 8.72 3.06 0.05
CA LEU A 16 9.45 1.87 0.49
C LEU A 16 10.95 2.15 0.43
N ASN A 17 11.58 2.19 1.61
CA ASN A 17 13.03 2.38 1.73
C ASN A 17 13.71 1.04 1.92
N GLY A 18 14.72 0.74 1.09
CA GLY A 18 15.55 -0.45 1.23
C GLY A 18 14.91 -1.78 0.81
N ALA A 19 13.81 -1.72 0.05
CA ALA A 19 13.21 -2.88 -0.60
C ALA A 19 13.47 -2.82 -2.11
N SER A 20 14.20 -3.81 -2.64
CA SER A 20 14.50 -3.91 -4.07
C SER A 20 13.40 -4.60 -4.87
N GLU A 21 12.61 -5.46 -4.23
CA GLU A 21 11.50 -6.16 -4.86
C GLU A 21 10.45 -6.57 -3.82
N GLY A 22 9.22 -6.73 -4.27
CA GLY A 22 8.11 -7.18 -3.42
C GLY A 22 6.75 -6.92 -4.05
N SER A 23 5.71 -7.10 -3.23
CA SER A 23 4.34 -6.77 -3.59
C SER A 23 3.68 -5.90 -2.54
N LEU A 24 2.75 -5.07 -3.00
CA LEU A 24 1.85 -4.28 -2.18
C LEU A 24 0.42 -4.68 -2.52
N LYS A 25 -0.42 -4.82 -1.51
CA LYS A 25 -1.85 -5.11 -1.67
C LYS A 25 -2.66 -4.24 -0.73
N LEU A 26 -3.79 -3.72 -1.21
CA LEU A 26 -4.80 -3.08 -0.39
C LEU A 26 -6.01 -3.99 -0.29
N ASN A 27 -6.29 -4.50 0.90
CA ASN A 27 -7.42 -5.37 1.17
C ASN A 27 -8.49 -4.65 1.98
N ASN A 28 -9.77 -4.94 1.74
CA ASN A 28 -10.83 -4.53 2.65
C ASN A 28 -10.87 -5.43 3.91
N ILE A 29 -11.76 -5.11 4.85
CA ILE A 29 -11.94 -5.89 6.11
C ILE A 29 -12.41 -7.33 5.88
N LEU A 30 -12.96 -7.65 4.70
CA LEU A 30 -13.38 -8.99 4.32
C LEU A 30 -12.21 -9.81 3.73
N GLY A 31 -11.01 -9.20 3.62
CA GLY A 31 -9.84 -9.83 3.02
C GLY A 31 -9.81 -9.80 1.50
N GLN A 32 -10.75 -9.09 0.85
CA GLN A 32 -10.74 -8.96 -0.61
C GLN A 32 -9.69 -7.93 -1.04
N THR A 33 -8.81 -8.31 -1.96
CA THR A 33 -7.82 -7.42 -2.57
C THR A 33 -8.50 -6.51 -3.59
N LEU A 34 -8.35 -5.20 -3.40
CA LEU A 34 -8.92 -4.17 -4.27
C LEU A 34 -7.87 -3.55 -5.19
N ILE A 35 -6.66 -3.38 -4.68
CA ILE A 35 -5.52 -2.87 -5.43
C ILE A 35 -4.32 -3.76 -5.12
N SER A 36 -3.51 -4.07 -6.13
CA SER A 36 -2.26 -4.79 -5.93
C SER A 36 -1.22 -4.36 -6.95
N ASP A 37 0.02 -4.20 -6.50
CA ASP A 37 1.17 -3.97 -7.35
C ASP A 37 2.32 -4.89 -6.98
N VAL A 38 3.11 -5.26 -7.98
CA VAL A 38 4.43 -5.85 -7.82
C VAL A 38 5.44 -4.83 -8.26
N PHE A 39 6.51 -4.66 -7.49
CA PHE A 39 7.59 -3.75 -7.84
C PHE A 39 8.92 -4.49 -7.81
N SER A 40 9.79 -4.08 -8.72
CA SER A 40 11.21 -4.40 -8.71
C SER A 40 11.96 -3.13 -9.08
N SER A 41 12.86 -2.69 -8.22
CA SER A 41 13.59 -1.44 -8.37
C SER A 41 15.00 -1.55 -7.83
N ALA A 42 15.96 -1.05 -8.60
CA ALA A 42 17.33 -0.84 -8.13
C ALA A 42 17.47 0.46 -7.29
N LYS A 43 16.40 1.25 -7.16
CA LYS A 43 16.43 2.50 -6.39
C LYS A 43 16.37 2.21 -4.89
N SER A 44 17.07 3.03 -4.11
CA SER A 44 17.03 2.96 -2.63
C SER A 44 15.64 3.27 -2.06
N ILE A 45 14.83 4.04 -2.80
CA ILE A 45 13.46 4.43 -2.44
C ILE A 45 12.54 4.14 -3.62
N VAL A 46 11.50 3.33 -3.36
CA VAL A 46 10.40 3.09 -4.30
C VAL A 46 9.21 3.93 -3.88
N LYS A 47 8.66 4.69 -4.83
CA LYS A 47 7.45 5.52 -4.63
C LYS A 47 6.31 4.95 -5.46
N ILE A 48 5.19 4.70 -4.81
CA ILE A 48 3.96 4.20 -5.42
C ILE A 48 2.83 5.16 -5.09
N ASN A 49 1.99 5.40 -6.08
CA ASN A 49 0.86 6.30 -6.02
C ASN A 49 -0.37 5.54 -6.47
N TRP A 50 -1.33 5.37 -5.58
CA TRP A 50 -2.60 4.71 -5.88
C TRP A 50 -3.74 5.72 -5.86
N ASP A 51 -4.49 5.75 -6.95
CA ASP A 51 -5.82 6.34 -6.98
C ASP A 51 -6.78 5.44 -6.20
N ILE A 52 -7.31 5.98 -5.11
CA ILE A 52 -8.27 5.33 -4.21
C ILE A 52 -9.61 6.05 -4.19
N SER A 53 -9.82 7.06 -5.06
CA SER A 53 -11.04 7.87 -5.11
C SER A 53 -12.31 7.05 -5.38
N HIS A 54 -12.16 5.88 -5.98
CA HIS A 54 -13.24 4.93 -6.29
C HIS A 54 -13.56 3.97 -5.12
N LEU A 55 -12.80 4.01 -4.04
CA LEU A 55 -12.99 3.13 -2.88
C LEU A 55 -13.97 3.74 -1.89
N SER A 56 -14.81 2.89 -1.29
CA SER A 56 -15.72 3.31 -0.23
C SER A 56 -14.97 3.79 1.01
N LYS A 57 -15.60 4.68 1.78
CA LYS A 57 -15.06 5.12 3.07
C LYS A 57 -14.97 3.92 4.03
N GLY A 58 -13.86 3.80 4.74
CA GLY A 58 -13.68 2.70 5.68
C GLY A 58 -12.25 2.41 6.07
N ILE A 59 -12.07 1.24 6.67
CA ILE A 59 -10.78 0.73 7.13
C ILE A 59 -10.27 -0.31 6.14
N TYR A 60 -8.99 -0.21 5.80
CA TYR A 60 -8.30 -1.09 4.86
C TYR A 60 -7.00 -1.61 5.44
N CYS A 61 -6.56 -2.75 4.94
CA CYS A 61 -5.29 -3.39 5.26
C CYS A 61 -4.33 -3.22 4.09
N LEU A 62 -3.31 -2.39 4.29
CA LEU A 62 -2.17 -2.27 3.38
C LEU A 62 -1.14 -3.33 3.74
N GLU A 63 -0.96 -4.28 2.86
CA GLU A 63 0.00 -5.37 2.99
C GLU A 63 1.21 -5.12 2.11
N PHE A 64 2.39 -5.29 2.69
CA PHE A 64 3.67 -5.19 2.03
C PHE A 64 4.44 -6.49 2.25
N GLU A 65 4.83 -7.15 1.17
CA GLU A 65 5.49 -8.47 1.22
C GLU A 65 6.77 -8.48 0.38
N THR A 66 7.83 -9.02 0.97
CA THR A 66 9.15 -9.21 0.34
C THR A 66 9.67 -10.60 0.70
N SER A 67 10.80 -11.00 0.11
CA SER A 67 11.51 -12.23 0.50
C SER A 67 11.91 -12.28 1.98
N LYS A 68 12.01 -11.12 2.66
CA LYS A 68 12.33 -11.04 4.09
C LYS A 68 11.11 -11.17 5.00
N GLY A 69 9.91 -11.13 4.45
CA GLY A 69 8.66 -11.26 5.20
C GLY A 69 7.58 -10.26 4.80
N LYS A 70 6.50 -10.27 5.60
CA LYS A 70 5.27 -9.54 5.36
C LYS A 70 4.98 -8.56 6.50
N ILE A 71 4.53 -7.36 6.16
CA ILE A 71 4.09 -6.31 7.08
C ILE A 71 2.68 -5.89 6.66
N THR A 72 1.77 -5.80 7.62
CA THR A 72 0.42 -5.26 7.41
C THR A 72 0.23 -3.98 8.22
N ARG A 73 -0.40 -2.98 7.61
CA ARG A 73 -0.73 -1.68 8.21
C ARG A 73 -2.19 -1.33 7.97
N LYS A 74 -2.81 -0.70 8.95
CA LYS A 74 -4.17 -0.15 8.84
C LYS A 74 -4.14 1.20 8.13
N VAL A 75 -4.99 1.37 7.13
CA VAL A 75 -5.22 2.63 6.41
C VAL A 75 -6.68 3.02 6.56
N ILE A 76 -6.95 4.32 6.73
CA ILE A 76 -8.31 4.84 6.82
C ILE A 76 -8.59 5.67 5.56
N ILE A 77 -9.68 5.34 4.86
CA ILE A 77 -10.14 6.05 3.65
C ILE A 77 -11.45 6.79 3.95
N PHE A 78 -11.59 8.03 3.46
CA PHE A 78 -12.70 8.95 3.67
C PHE A 78 -13.32 9.48 2.38
#